data_AF-A0A1C7M1J5-F1
#
_entry.id   AF-A0A1C7M1J5-F1
#
_cell.length_a   1.000
_cell.length_b   1.000
_cell.length_c   1.000
_cell.angle_alpha   90.00
_cell.angle_beta   90.00
_cell.angle_gamma   90.00
#
_symmetry.space_group_name_H-M   'P 1'
#
loop_
_entity.id
_entity.type
_entity.pdbx_description
1 polymer ?
#
loop_
_entity_poly.entity_id
_entity_poly.type
_entity_poly.pdbx_seq_one_letter_code
_entity_poly.pdbx_strand_id
1 'polypeptide(L)'
;MAKGIFHALKGVDAFGKTMDDVKVKTRTGALLTILSAAIILAFTTIEFLDYRRVIVDTSILVDKSRGESLTVKMNVTFPRVPCYLLSVDVMDISGESQSDITANILKLRLDERGKPVPNSHTRELQNDIDKMNEQRQGGYCGSCYGGIEPASGCCNTCEDVRQAYVNRGWSFSTPDSIEQCVKEGWSEKLKEQASEGCNVSGQLRVNKVVGNIHLSPGRSFRSSASNIYDLVPYLRTDGNRHDFSHTIHEFAFQGDDE
;
A
#
# COMPACT_ATOMS: atom_id res chain seq x y z
N MET A 1 20.68 -29.63 -61.54
CA MET A 1 21.40 -29.85 -60.26
C MET A 1 20.89 -28.85 -59.23
N ALA A 2 19.88 -29.21 -58.44
CA ALA A 2 19.51 -28.42 -57.27
C ALA A 2 20.20 -29.07 -56.06
N LYS A 3 21.29 -28.46 -55.58
CA LYS A 3 21.87 -28.79 -54.27
C LYS A 3 20.91 -28.26 -53.21
N GLY A 4 19.86 -29.03 -52.93
CA GLY A 4 18.85 -28.71 -51.95
C GLY A 4 19.23 -29.18 -50.54
N ILE A 5 18.68 -28.48 -49.56
CA ILE A 5 18.76 -28.70 -48.09
C ILE A 5 18.58 -30.18 -47.67
N PHE A 6 17.99 -31.02 -48.52
CA PHE A 6 17.71 -32.43 -48.28
C PHE A 6 18.90 -33.40 -48.43
N HIS A 7 20.09 -32.96 -48.88
CA HIS A 7 21.25 -33.86 -48.97
C HIS A 7 21.71 -34.39 -47.59
N ALA A 8 21.53 -33.59 -46.52
CA ALA A 8 21.86 -33.97 -45.15
C ALA A 8 20.93 -35.05 -44.57
N LEU A 9 19.71 -35.19 -45.09
CA LEU A 9 18.75 -36.22 -44.65
C LEU A 9 19.11 -37.63 -45.13
N LYS A 10 20.08 -37.77 -46.05
CA LYS A 10 20.56 -39.07 -46.52
C LYS A 10 21.27 -39.88 -45.42
N GLY A 11 21.72 -39.21 -44.35
CA GLY A 11 22.31 -39.85 -43.16
C GLY A 11 21.30 -40.22 -42.06
N VAL A 12 20.03 -39.84 -42.20
CA VAL A 12 18.94 -40.14 -41.25
C VAL A 12 18.05 -41.24 -41.85
N ASP A 13 18.66 -42.35 -42.22
CA ASP A 13 17.97 -43.53 -42.74
C ASP A 13 18.47 -44.74 -41.93
N ALA A 14 17.62 -45.26 -41.05
CA ALA A 14 17.98 -46.33 -40.13
C ALA A 14 18.04 -47.72 -40.79
N PHE A 15 17.58 -47.85 -42.05
CA PHE A 15 17.48 -49.13 -42.75
C PHE A 15 18.43 -49.23 -43.95
N GLY A 16 19.04 -50.40 -44.14
CA GLY A 16 19.91 -50.68 -45.28
C GLY A 16 19.16 -50.65 -46.61
N LYS A 17 19.73 -49.97 -47.63
CA LYS A 17 19.10 -49.85 -48.95
C LYS A 17 19.24 -51.16 -49.73
N THR A 18 18.12 -51.68 -50.24
CA THR A 18 18.11 -52.86 -51.11
C THR A 18 18.73 -52.56 -52.50
N MET A 19 19.08 -53.59 -53.27
CA MET A 19 19.58 -53.43 -54.65
C MET A 19 18.49 -52.81 -55.55
N ASP A 20 18.89 -51.95 -56.49
CA ASP A 20 17.92 -51.17 -57.30
C ASP A 20 17.10 -52.03 -58.28
N ASP A 21 17.56 -53.24 -58.61
CA ASP A 21 16.88 -54.19 -59.51
C ASP A 21 15.65 -54.87 -58.89
N VAL A 22 15.46 -54.75 -57.57
CA VAL A 22 14.30 -55.30 -56.83
C VAL A 22 13.31 -54.19 -56.44
N LYS A 23 13.54 -52.93 -56.85
CA LYS A 23 12.74 -51.77 -56.44
C LYS A 23 11.80 -51.29 -57.55
N VAL A 24 10.50 -51.47 -57.35
CA VAL A 24 9.48 -50.81 -58.18
C VAL A 24 9.08 -49.48 -57.53
N LYS A 25 9.51 -48.36 -58.12
CA LYS A 25 9.14 -47.01 -57.65
C LYS A 25 7.79 -46.62 -58.25
N THR A 26 6.74 -46.59 -57.45
CA THR A 26 5.41 -46.13 -57.87
C THR A 26 5.18 -44.68 -57.45
N ARG A 27 4.62 -43.86 -58.36
CA ARG A 27 4.28 -42.45 -58.06
C ARG A 27 3.16 -42.35 -57.01
N THR A 28 2.23 -43.29 -57.01
CA THR A 28 1.15 -43.41 -56.03
C THR A 28 1.67 -43.74 -54.64
N GLY A 29 2.66 -44.64 -54.51
CA GLY A 29 3.31 -44.94 -53.24
C GLY A 29 4.00 -43.72 -52.63
N ALA A 30 4.74 -42.96 -53.44
CA ALA A 30 5.38 -41.73 -52.98
C ALA A 30 4.37 -40.67 -52.50
N LEU A 31 3.24 -40.51 -53.20
CA LEU A 31 2.17 -39.59 -52.81
C LEU A 31 1.56 -39.99 -51.45
N LEU A 32 1.27 -41.28 -51.26
CA LEU A 32 0.71 -41.79 -50.00
C LEU A 32 1.67 -41.60 -48.82
N THR A 33 2.97 -41.81 -49.02
CA THR A 33 3.98 -41.58 -47.96
C THR A 33 4.10 -40.11 -47.58
N ILE A 34 4.03 -39.18 -48.54
CA ILE A 34 4.06 -37.74 -48.25
C ILE A 34 2.80 -37.33 -47.51
N LEU A 35 1.64 -37.83 -47.94
CA LEU A 35 0.35 -37.53 -47.30
C LEU A 35 0.32 -38.05 -45.85
N SER A 36 0.76 -39.28 -45.61
CA SER A 36 0.80 -39.85 -44.25
C SER A 36 1.79 -39.12 -43.36
N ALA A 37 2.98 -38.78 -43.86
CA ALA A 37 3.96 -38.00 -43.10
C ALA A 37 3.42 -36.60 -42.74
N ALA A 38 2.70 -35.94 -43.65
CA ALA A 38 2.08 -34.64 -43.38
C ALA A 38 0.99 -34.74 -42.29
N ILE A 39 0.15 -35.77 -42.32
CA ILE A 39 -0.87 -36.00 -41.29
C ILE A 39 -0.24 -36.27 -39.93
N ILE A 40 0.77 -37.16 -39.88
CA ILE A 40 1.50 -37.47 -38.64
C ILE A 40 2.12 -36.20 -38.07
N LEU A 41 2.83 -35.42 -38.89
CA LEU A 41 3.47 -34.18 -38.44
C LEU A 41 2.45 -33.14 -37.96
N ALA A 42 1.30 -33.02 -38.63
CA ALA A 42 0.22 -32.14 -38.20
C ALA A 42 -0.32 -32.54 -36.82
N PHE A 43 -0.66 -33.81 -36.61
CA PHE A 43 -1.17 -34.28 -35.32
C PHE A 43 -0.12 -34.19 -34.21
N THR A 44 1.13 -34.57 -34.47
CA THR A 44 2.21 -34.41 -33.48
C THR A 44 2.40 -32.94 -33.10
N THR A 45 2.27 -32.01 -34.05
CA THR A 45 2.37 -30.58 -33.74
C THR A 45 1.18 -30.09 -32.90
N ILE A 46 -0.04 -30.52 -33.23
CA ILE A 46 -1.25 -30.15 -32.47
C ILE A 46 -1.17 -30.65 -31.03
N GLU A 47 -0.86 -31.93 -30.84
CA GLU A 47 -0.69 -32.53 -29.51
C GLU A 47 0.44 -31.87 -28.72
N PHE A 48 1.55 -31.52 -29.38
CA PHE A 48 2.65 -30.82 -28.72
C PHE A 48 2.25 -29.42 -28.25
N LEU A 49 1.46 -28.69 -29.05
CA LEU A 49 0.94 -27.38 -28.67
C LEU A 49 -0.06 -27.48 -27.52
N ASP A 50 -0.94 -28.49 -27.52
CA ASP A 50 -1.91 -28.71 -26.44
C ASP A 50 -1.22 -29.16 -25.15
N TYR A 51 -0.24 -30.06 -25.23
CA TYR A 51 0.61 -30.45 -24.10
C TYR A 51 1.36 -29.27 -23.47
N ARG A 52 1.77 -28.28 -24.29
CA ARG A 52 2.44 -27.07 -23.83
C ARG A 52 1.48 -26.03 -23.24
N ARG A 53 0.17 -26.27 -23.28
CA ARG A 53 -0.82 -25.37 -22.71
C ARG A 53 -0.86 -25.51 -21.19
N VAL A 54 -0.70 -24.39 -20.49
CA VAL A 54 -0.90 -24.32 -19.04
C VAL A 54 -2.40 -24.28 -18.75
N ILE A 55 -2.92 -25.31 -18.10
CA ILE A 55 -4.30 -25.35 -17.62
C ILE A 55 -4.29 -24.95 -16.14
N VAL A 56 -5.04 -23.90 -15.80
CA VAL A 56 -5.21 -23.44 -14.42
C VAL A 56 -6.46 -24.10 -13.86
N ASP A 57 -6.30 -25.00 -12.90
CA ASP A 57 -7.41 -25.71 -12.24
C ASP A 57 -7.70 -25.03 -10.89
N THR A 58 -8.83 -24.32 -10.80
CA THR A 58 -9.21 -23.58 -9.59
C THR A 58 -10.00 -24.50 -8.65
N SER A 59 -9.50 -24.74 -7.44
CA SER A 59 -10.21 -25.52 -6.41
C SER A 59 -10.54 -24.65 -5.21
N ILE A 60 -11.70 -24.93 -4.58
CA ILE A 60 -12.14 -24.25 -3.36
C ILE A 60 -11.82 -25.16 -2.18
N LEU A 61 -10.94 -24.70 -1.29
CA LEU A 61 -10.51 -25.43 -0.11
C LEU A 61 -11.01 -24.71 1.15
N VAL A 62 -11.25 -25.47 2.21
CA VAL A 62 -11.57 -24.89 3.52
C VAL A 62 -10.32 -24.20 4.06
N ASP A 63 -10.44 -22.90 4.28
CA ASP A 63 -9.38 -22.12 4.89
C ASP A 63 -9.21 -22.50 6.37
N LYS A 64 -8.02 -23.01 6.72
CA LYS A 64 -7.66 -23.44 8.08
C LYS A 64 -6.86 -22.37 8.85
N SER A 65 -6.53 -21.24 8.22
CA SER A 65 -5.71 -20.16 8.79
C SER A 65 -6.47 -19.28 9.80
N ARG A 66 -6.96 -19.88 10.89
CA ARG A 66 -7.60 -19.12 11.97
C ARG A 66 -6.54 -18.43 12.84
N GLY A 67 -6.70 -17.12 13.03
CA GLY A 67 -5.85 -16.32 13.94
C GLY A 67 -4.58 -15.77 13.29
N GLU A 68 -4.45 -15.84 11.97
CA GLU A 68 -3.37 -15.19 11.24
C GLU A 68 -3.63 -13.68 11.08
N SER A 69 -2.57 -12.92 10.80
CA SER A 69 -2.65 -11.53 10.38
C SER A 69 -2.56 -11.41 8.86
N LEU A 70 -3.12 -10.33 8.33
CA LEU A 70 -2.99 -9.92 6.95
C LEU A 70 -2.22 -8.61 6.89
N THR A 71 -1.44 -8.45 5.84
CA THR A 71 -0.79 -7.17 5.53
C THR A 71 -1.60 -6.46 4.44
N VAL A 72 -2.16 -5.30 4.79
CA VAL A 72 -2.89 -4.42 3.87
C VAL A 72 -1.92 -3.41 3.29
N LYS A 73 -1.68 -3.50 1.99
CA LYS A 73 -0.89 -2.52 1.26
C LYS A 73 -1.84 -1.47 0.66
N MET A 74 -1.58 -0.20 0.98
CA MET A 74 -2.42 0.89 0.51
C MET A 74 -1.60 2.06 -0.02
N ASN A 75 -2.11 2.70 -1.07
CA ASN A 75 -1.65 3.97 -1.59
C ASN A 75 -2.88 4.79 -2.02
N VAL A 76 -3.23 5.79 -1.22
CA VAL A 76 -4.44 6.60 -1.39
C VAL A 76 -4.09 8.08 -1.32
N THR A 77 -4.56 8.85 -2.29
CA THR A 77 -4.34 10.30 -2.38
C THR A 77 -5.61 11.07 -2.07
N PHE A 78 -5.50 12.05 -1.18
CA PHE A 78 -6.52 13.02 -0.80
C PHE A 78 -6.09 14.42 -1.22
N PRO A 79 -6.56 14.96 -2.37
CA PRO A 79 -6.09 16.25 -2.90
C PRO A 79 -6.50 17.49 -2.09
N ARG A 80 -7.52 17.40 -1.21
CA ARG A 80 -8.04 18.54 -0.44
C ARG A 80 -8.06 18.29 1.07
N VAL A 81 -7.25 17.35 1.53
CA VAL A 81 -7.11 17.01 2.95
C VAL A 81 -5.64 17.13 3.33
N PRO A 82 -5.28 18.04 4.23
CA PRO A 82 -3.91 18.19 4.73
C PRO A 82 -3.45 16.94 5.49
N CYS A 83 -2.16 16.57 5.35
CA CYS A 83 -1.63 15.36 5.98
C CYS A 83 -1.70 15.36 7.52
N TYR A 84 -1.59 16.53 8.16
CA TYR A 84 -1.64 16.61 9.62
C TYR A 84 -3.03 16.30 10.19
N LEU A 85 -4.08 16.42 9.38
CA LEU A 85 -5.46 16.07 9.77
C LEU A 85 -5.80 14.63 9.45
N LEU A 86 -5.10 13.99 8.53
CA LEU A 86 -5.50 12.66 8.10
C LEU A 86 -4.98 11.61 9.07
N SER A 87 -5.88 10.91 9.75
CA SER A 87 -5.57 9.75 10.59
C SER A 87 -5.99 8.47 9.88
N VAL A 88 -5.28 7.38 10.16
CA VAL A 88 -5.62 6.02 9.71
C VAL A 88 -5.85 5.17 10.95
N ASP A 89 -7.09 4.72 11.09
CA ASP A 89 -7.54 3.94 12.24
C ASP A 89 -8.07 2.58 11.77
N VAL A 90 -7.78 1.54 12.53
CA VAL A 90 -8.28 0.18 12.29
C VAL A 90 -9.15 -0.24 13.46
N MET A 91 -10.27 -0.87 13.16
CA MET A 91 -11.15 -1.45 14.17
C MET A 91 -11.60 -2.84 13.76
N ASP A 92 -11.35 -3.83 14.61
CA ASP A 92 -11.84 -5.19 14.43
C ASP A 92 -13.05 -5.52 15.31
N ILE A 93 -13.71 -6.64 15.04
CA ILE A 93 -14.84 -7.14 15.85
C ILE A 93 -14.44 -7.55 17.28
N SER A 94 -13.15 -7.78 17.53
CA SER A 94 -12.64 -8.12 18.86
C SER A 94 -12.61 -6.88 19.77
N GLY A 95 -12.86 -5.70 19.21
CA GLY A 95 -12.75 -4.42 19.90
C GLY A 95 -11.31 -3.92 20.00
N GLU A 96 -10.36 -4.64 19.39
CA GLU A 96 -9.00 -4.14 19.21
C GLU A 96 -9.05 -3.01 18.19
N SER A 97 -8.42 -1.90 18.54
CA SER A 97 -8.35 -0.74 17.67
C SER A 97 -6.98 -0.13 17.79
N GLN A 98 -6.36 0.04 16.63
CA GLN A 98 -5.08 0.69 16.49
C GLN A 98 -5.38 2.04 15.83
N SER A 99 -5.17 3.12 16.59
CA SER A 99 -5.42 4.50 16.14
C SER A 99 -4.13 5.19 15.74
N ASP A 100 -4.19 6.00 14.68
CA ASP A 100 -3.09 6.78 14.10
C ASP A 100 -1.78 5.98 13.96
N ILE A 101 -1.83 4.94 13.14
CA ILE A 101 -0.69 4.02 12.95
C ILE A 101 0.39 4.70 12.10
N THR A 102 1.40 5.27 12.75
CA THR A 102 2.51 5.98 12.06
C THR A 102 3.67 5.07 11.66
N ALA A 103 3.85 3.91 12.29
CA ALA A 103 5.08 3.11 12.14
C ALA A 103 5.35 2.61 10.70
N ASN A 104 4.31 2.22 9.97
CA ASN A 104 4.43 1.60 8.64
C ASN A 104 3.66 2.35 7.54
N ILE A 105 3.15 3.55 7.87
CA ILE A 105 2.39 4.41 6.96
C ILE A 105 3.19 5.71 6.75
N LEU A 106 3.45 6.05 5.50
CA LEU A 106 4.07 7.30 5.09
C LEU A 106 2.99 8.27 4.59
N LYS A 107 2.92 9.43 5.25
CA LYS A 107 2.09 10.57 4.82
C LYS A 107 2.99 11.55 4.07
N LEU A 108 2.67 11.85 2.81
CA LEU A 108 3.40 12.76 1.94
C LEU A 108 2.51 13.95 1.58
N ARG A 109 2.98 15.16 1.89
CA ARG A 109 2.25 16.41 1.59
C ARG A 109 2.28 16.68 0.09
N LEU A 110 1.13 17.09 -0.43
CA LEU A 110 0.93 17.45 -1.83
C LEU A 110 0.53 18.92 -1.93
N ASP A 111 1.08 19.62 -2.92
CA ASP A 111 0.63 20.97 -3.26
C ASP A 111 -0.80 20.94 -3.84
N GLU A 112 -1.40 22.12 -4.03
CA GLU A 112 -2.73 22.27 -4.66
C GLU A 112 -2.82 21.65 -6.07
N ARG A 113 -1.68 21.40 -6.72
CA ARG A 113 -1.57 20.82 -8.07
C ARG A 113 -1.32 19.31 -8.02
N GLY A 114 -1.28 18.71 -6.83
CA GLY A 114 -1.03 17.27 -6.62
C GLY A 114 0.44 16.86 -6.74
N LYS A 115 1.39 17.79 -6.69
CA LYS A 115 2.82 17.49 -6.71
C LYS A 115 3.35 17.33 -5.28
N PRO A 116 4.28 16.39 -5.05
CA PRO A 116 4.86 16.19 -3.72
C PRO A 116 5.72 17.38 -3.33
N VAL A 117 5.53 17.87 -2.10
CA VAL A 117 6.34 18.94 -1.52
C VAL A 117 7.70 18.34 -1.09
N PRO A 118 8.85 18.87 -1.56
CA PRO A 118 10.16 18.34 -1.18
C PRO A 118 10.42 18.46 0.33
N ASN A 119 11.10 17.47 0.92
CA ASN A 119 11.39 17.34 2.37
C ASN A 119 10.16 17.27 3.30
N SER A 120 8.98 16.96 2.77
CA SER A 120 7.74 16.91 3.55
C SER A 120 7.43 15.54 4.18
N HIS A 121 8.41 14.64 4.29
CA HIS A 121 8.15 13.33 4.87
C HIS A 121 7.84 13.50 6.35
N THR A 122 6.56 13.30 6.72
CA THR A 122 6.12 13.22 8.11
C THR A 122 6.54 11.87 8.68
N ARG A 123 7.84 11.61 8.78
CA ARG A 123 8.36 10.63 9.73
C ARG A 123 8.51 11.38 11.05
N GLU A 124 7.42 11.41 11.82
CA GLU A 124 7.36 12.01 13.18
C GLU A 124 8.55 11.56 14.05
N LEU A 125 9.12 10.39 13.78
CA LEU A 125 10.16 9.76 14.58
C LEU A 125 11.58 10.38 14.50
N GLN A 126 11.95 11.12 13.45
CA GLN A 126 13.35 11.55 13.29
C GLN A 126 13.63 12.97 13.79
N ASN A 127 12.69 13.91 13.60
CA ASN A 127 12.89 15.32 13.97
C ASN A 127 12.67 15.60 15.47
N ASP A 128 11.96 14.72 16.17
CA ASP A 128 11.65 14.92 17.58
C ASP A 128 12.86 14.59 18.48
N ILE A 129 13.69 13.61 18.12
CA ILE A 129 14.89 13.26 18.91
C ILE A 129 15.90 14.42 18.93
N ASP A 130 16.11 15.08 17.79
CA ASP A 130 17.05 16.21 17.69
C ASP A 130 16.52 17.45 18.43
N LYS A 131 15.22 17.76 18.31
CA LYS A 131 14.57 18.85 19.07
C LYS A 131 14.54 18.58 20.58
N MET A 132 14.27 17.34 20.99
CA MET A 132 14.28 16.95 22.40
C MET A 132 15.70 17.01 22.99
N ASN A 133 16.73 16.74 22.21
CA ASN A 133 18.13 16.84 22.66
C ASN A 133 18.56 18.30 22.85
N GLU A 134 18.11 19.24 22.02
CA GLU A 134 18.34 20.67 22.22
C GLU A 134 17.59 21.22 23.44
N GLN A 135 16.33 20.80 23.67
CA GLN A 135 15.53 21.25 24.83
C GLN A 135 16.03 20.66 26.17
N ARG A 136 16.54 19.42 26.18
CA ARG A 136 17.14 18.80 27.38
C ARG A 136 18.37 19.54 27.89
N GLN A 137 19.11 20.23 27.02
CA GLN A 137 20.27 21.02 27.43
C GLN A 137 19.88 22.29 28.21
N GLY A 138 18.60 22.73 28.14
CA GLY A 138 18.12 23.96 28.78
C GLY A 138 17.27 23.78 30.05
N GLY A 139 16.97 22.56 30.49
CA GLY A 139 16.12 22.32 31.67
C GLY A 139 14.68 22.85 31.55
N TYR A 140 14.22 23.11 30.32
CA TYR A 140 12.87 23.60 30.05
C TYR A 140 11.85 22.48 30.25
N CYS A 141 10.87 22.74 31.11
CA CYS A 141 9.72 21.88 31.38
C CYS A 141 8.45 22.69 31.12
N GLY A 142 7.82 22.49 29.96
CA GLY A 142 6.59 23.20 29.62
C GLY A 142 5.38 22.64 30.36
N SER A 143 4.40 23.51 30.64
CA SER A 143 3.16 23.11 31.32
C SER A 143 2.21 22.38 30.36
N CYS A 144 1.50 21.38 30.87
CA CYS A 144 0.48 20.64 30.11
C CYS A 144 -0.93 21.27 30.19
N TYR A 145 -1.05 22.50 30.72
CA TYR A 145 -2.31 23.28 30.81
C TYR A 145 -3.52 22.52 31.39
N GLY A 146 -3.27 21.65 32.37
CA GLY A 146 -4.29 20.83 32.98
C GLY A 146 -4.65 19.55 32.21
N GLY A 147 -3.92 19.18 31.15
CA GLY A 147 -3.96 17.85 30.57
C GLY A 147 -3.39 16.76 31.51
N ILE A 148 -3.49 15.50 31.12
CA ILE A 148 -2.80 14.41 31.83
C ILE A 148 -1.34 14.39 31.39
N GLU A 149 -0.43 14.63 32.34
CA GLU A 149 1.00 14.71 32.07
C GLU A 149 1.58 13.37 31.58
N PRO A 150 2.52 13.39 30.62
CA PRO A 150 3.24 12.19 30.19
C PRO A 150 4.20 11.69 31.28
N ALA A 151 4.80 10.50 31.10
CA ALA A 151 5.73 9.92 32.08
C ALA A 151 6.97 10.80 32.39
N SER A 152 7.30 11.73 31.49
CA SER A 152 8.33 12.76 31.68
C SER A 152 7.91 13.92 32.59
N GLY A 153 6.62 14.05 32.92
CA GLY A 153 6.05 15.12 33.75
C GLY A 153 5.99 16.50 33.09
N CYS A 154 6.49 16.65 31.86
CA CYS A 154 6.59 17.93 31.16
C CYS A 154 6.05 17.80 29.74
N CYS A 155 5.33 18.82 29.27
CA CYS A 155 4.89 18.96 27.88
C CYS A 155 5.77 19.99 27.17
N ASN A 156 6.70 19.50 26.34
CA ASN A 156 7.74 20.36 25.74
C ASN A 156 7.42 20.79 24.31
N THR A 157 6.59 20.02 23.63
CA THR A 157 6.10 20.30 22.29
C THR A 157 4.61 20.62 22.30
N CYS A 158 4.14 21.31 21.25
CA CYS A 158 2.71 21.52 21.04
C CYS A 158 1.94 20.18 20.98
N GLU A 159 2.58 19.16 20.41
CA GLU A 159 2.05 17.82 20.30
C GLU A 159 1.92 17.11 21.65
N ASP A 160 2.88 17.29 22.57
CA ASP A 160 2.78 16.76 23.94
C ASP A 160 1.56 17.34 24.68
N VAL A 161 1.33 18.66 24.54
CA VAL A 161 0.17 19.33 25.17
C VAL A 161 -1.13 18.80 24.57
N ARG A 162 -1.17 18.64 23.24
CA ARG A 162 -2.32 18.08 22.53
C ARG A 162 -2.61 16.65 22.97
N GLN A 163 -1.57 15.81 23.11
CA GLN A 163 -1.70 14.45 23.59
C GLN A 163 -2.18 14.39 25.04
N ALA A 164 -1.70 15.29 25.90
CA ALA A 164 -2.14 15.41 27.28
C ALA A 164 -3.64 15.76 27.38
N TYR A 165 -4.15 16.60 26.47
CA TYR A 165 -5.58 16.95 26.38
C TYR A 165 -6.40 15.77 25.86
N VAL A 166 -5.93 15.08 24.82
CA VAL A 166 -6.55 13.88 24.26
C VAL A 166 -6.68 12.78 25.31
N ASN A 167 -5.62 12.53 26.08
CA ASN A 167 -5.61 11.54 27.17
C ASN A 167 -6.65 11.89 28.25
N ARG A 168 -6.90 13.18 28.46
CA ARG A 168 -7.92 13.70 29.39
C ARG A 168 -9.33 13.72 28.79
N GLY A 169 -9.48 13.49 27.48
CA GLY A 169 -10.75 13.58 26.76
C GLY A 169 -11.19 15.02 26.46
N TRP A 170 -10.25 15.97 26.40
CA TRP A 170 -10.51 17.37 26.07
C TRP A 170 -10.22 17.65 24.59
N SER A 171 -11.05 18.50 23.97
CA SER A 171 -10.81 18.99 22.61
C SER A 171 -9.71 20.04 22.58
N PHE A 172 -8.96 20.08 21.48
CA PHE A 172 -7.83 20.98 21.32
C PHE A 172 -8.23 22.17 20.42
N SER A 173 -8.86 23.17 21.02
CA SER A 173 -9.50 24.28 20.29
C SER A 173 -8.72 25.60 20.28
N THR A 174 -7.76 25.81 21.20
CA THR A 174 -7.05 27.09 21.38
C THR A 174 -5.51 26.95 21.43
N PRO A 175 -4.84 26.52 20.35
CA PRO A 175 -3.37 26.52 20.25
C PRO A 175 -2.76 27.91 20.42
N ASP A 176 -3.47 29.00 20.08
CA ASP A 176 -2.95 30.37 20.21
C ASP A 176 -2.71 30.79 21.67
N SER A 177 -3.31 30.08 22.64
CA SER A 177 -3.10 30.31 24.08
C SER A 177 -1.94 29.50 24.68
N ILE A 178 -1.35 28.60 23.90
CA ILE A 178 -0.38 27.61 24.36
C ILE A 178 1.00 28.02 23.87
N GLU A 179 1.93 28.25 24.80
CA GLU A 179 3.25 28.82 24.48
C GLU A 179 4.05 27.95 23.51
N GLN A 180 3.96 26.63 23.66
CA GLN A 180 4.66 25.66 22.83
C GLN A 180 4.17 25.74 21.37
N CYS A 181 2.85 25.86 21.18
CA CYS A 181 2.24 25.95 19.86
C CYS A 181 2.52 27.27 19.15
N VAL A 182 2.52 28.38 19.89
CA VAL A 182 2.89 29.70 19.36
C VAL A 182 4.37 29.72 18.98
N LYS A 183 5.25 29.20 19.83
CA LYS A 183 6.70 29.11 19.56
C LYS A 183 7.02 28.26 18.34
N GLU A 184 6.25 27.19 18.13
CA GLU A 184 6.41 26.31 16.97
C GLU A 184 5.73 26.84 15.69
N GLY A 185 4.99 27.95 15.77
CA GLY A 185 4.24 28.51 14.64
C GLY A 185 3.15 27.57 14.14
N TRP A 186 2.49 26.83 15.04
CA TRP A 186 1.53 25.78 14.67
C TRP A 186 0.36 26.34 13.85
N SER A 187 -0.23 27.45 14.28
CA SER A 187 -1.37 28.10 13.61
C SER A 187 -1.02 28.62 12.20
N GLU A 188 0.22 29.05 11.97
CA GLU A 188 0.69 29.51 10.66
C GLU A 188 0.89 28.32 9.71
N LYS A 189 1.56 27.27 10.18
CA LYS A 189 1.72 26.00 9.43
C LYS A 189 0.38 25.40 9.02
N LEU A 190 -0.62 25.50 9.90
CA LEU A 190 -1.97 25.02 9.62
C LEU A 190 -2.62 25.75 8.45
N LYS A 191 -2.49 27.08 8.42
CA LYS A 191 -3.04 27.93 7.36
C LYS A 191 -2.32 27.71 6.02
N GLU A 192 -1.00 27.57 6.05
CA GLU A 192 -0.21 27.25 4.86
C GLU A 192 -0.58 25.88 4.28
N GLN A 193 -0.84 24.91 5.14
CA GLN A 193 -1.22 23.56 4.73
C GLN A 193 -2.71 23.41 4.44
N ALA A 194 -3.54 24.43 4.67
CA ALA A 194 -5.00 24.30 4.58
C ALA A 194 -5.48 23.96 3.15
N SER A 195 -4.76 24.39 2.11
CA SER A 195 -5.09 24.06 0.72
C SER A 195 -4.30 22.87 0.16
N GLU A 196 -3.44 22.25 0.96
CA GLU A 196 -2.65 21.09 0.56
C GLU A 196 -3.46 19.79 0.55
N GLY A 197 -2.93 18.82 -0.18
CA GLY A 197 -3.37 17.44 -0.17
C GLY A 197 -2.42 16.51 0.59
N CYS A 198 -2.82 15.26 0.74
CA CYS A 198 -2.02 14.22 1.34
C CYS A 198 -2.06 12.93 0.54
N ASN A 199 -0.90 12.33 0.29
CA ASN A 199 -0.79 10.94 -0.14
C ASN A 199 -0.43 10.07 1.07
N VAL A 200 -1.25 9.04 1.32
CA VAL A 200 -1.04 8.04 2.35
C VAL A 200 -0.61 6.76 1.66
N SER A 201 0.63 6.32 1.90
CA SER A 201 1.19 5.11 1.31
C SER A 201 1.87 4.25 2.37
N GLY A 202 1.65 2.94 2.36
CA GLY A 202 2.25 2.09 3.36
C GLY A 202 1.65 0.70 3.45
N GLN A 203 2.06 -0.01 4.49
CA GLN A 203 1.60 -1.35 4.82
C GLN A 203 1.05 -1.37 6.24
N LEU A 204 -0.07 -2.04 6.42
CA LEU A 204 -0.78 -2.10 7.69
C LEU A 204 -1.03 -3.56 8.05
N ARG A 205 -0.54 -3.99 9.20
CA ARG A 205 -0.79 -5.33 9.71
C ARG A 205 -2.12 -5.36 10.47
N VAL A 206 -3.06 -6.16 10.01
CA VAL A 206 -4.40 -6.32 10.62
C VAL A 206 -4.67 -7.77 10.96
N ASN A 207 -5.54 -8.04 11.92
CA ASN A 207 -6.04 -9.38 12.19
C ASN A 207 -6.88 -9.88 11.00
N LYS A 208 -6.76 -11.16 10.62
CA LYS A 208 -7.60 -11.79 9.57
C LYS A 208 -9.02 -12.07 10.08
N VAL A 209 -9.75 -11.00 10.39
CA VAL A 209 -11.13 -11.02 10.88
C VAL A 209 -11.91 -9.90 10.21
N VAL A 210 -13.23 -9.91 10.40
CA VAL A 210 -14.07 -8.79 9.95
C VAL A 210 -13.66 -7.52 10.70
N GLY A 211 -13.46 -6.43 9.97
CA GLY A 211 -13.06 -5.15 10.52
C GLY A 211 -13.21 -4.03 9.50
N ASN A 212 -12.89 -2.82 9.93
CA ASN A 212 -12.95 -1.61 9.13
C ASN A 212 -11.64 -0.83 9.22
N ILE A 213 -11.25 -0.21 8.12
CA ILE A 213 -10.15 0.75 8.05
C ILE A 213 -10.78 2.12 7.80
N HIS A 214 -10.56 3.05 8.72
CA HIS A 214 -11.10 4.39 8.66
C HIS A 214 -9.98 5.38 8.33
N LEU A 215 -10.21 6.22 7.32
CA LEU A 215 -9.38 7.39 7.05
C LEU A 215 -10.22 8.61 7.42
N SER A 216 -9.81 9.34 8.45
CA SER A 216 -10.67 10.37 9.06
C SER A 216 -9.95 11.71 9.24
N PRO A 217 -10.69 12.84 9.23
CA PRO A 217 -10.17 14.14 9.63
C PRO A 217 -10.00 14.18 11.15
N GLY A 218 -8.85 14.67 11.59
CA GLY A 218 -8.42 14.71 12.97
C GLY A 218 -7.87 13.37 13.46
N ARG A 219 -7.09 13.40 14.53
CA ARG A 219 -6.75 12.19 15.27
C ARG A 219 -7.99 11.74 16.06
N SER A 220 -8.35 10.48 15.93
CA SER A 220 -9.46 9.92 16.71
C SER A 220 -9.07 9.88 18.19
N PHE A 221 -9.95 10.37 19.05
CA PHE A 221 -9.82 10.20 20.49
C PHE A 221 -11.08 9.55 21.06
N ARG A 222 -10.89 8.61 21.97
CA ARG A 222 -11.99 7.90 22.62
C ARG A 222 -12.41 8.69 23.85
N SER A 223 -13.49 9.46 23.75
CA SER A 223 -14.21 9.94 24.94
C SER A 223 -15.36 8.97 25.24
N SER A 224 -15.28 8.30 26.39
CA SER A 224 -16.36 7.61 27.12
C SER A 224 -17.65 7.32 26.30
N ALA A 225 -17.56 6.33 25.41
CA ALA A 225 -18.64 5.72 24.62
C ALA A 225 -18.98 6.30 23.23
N SER A 226 -18.23 7.27 22.69
CA SER A 226 -18.37 7.65 21.27
C SER A 226 -17.04 8.05 20.63
N ASN A 227 -16.85 7.63 19.37
CA ASN A 227 -15.77 8.15 18.53
C ASN A 227 -16.15 9.56 18.10
N ILE A 228 -15.64 10.57 18.81
CA ILE A 228 -15.83 11.97 18.44
C ILE A 228 -14.62 12.36 17.59
N TYR A 229 -14.88 12.72 16.34
CA TYR A 229 -13.87 13.37 15.50
C TYR A 229 -13.80 14.83 15.93
N ASP A 230 -12.69 15.26 16.53
CA ASP A 230 -12.43 16.68 16.74
C ASP A 230 -12.11 17.29 15.37
N LEU A 231 -13.15 17.78 14.69
CA LEU A 231 -12.96 18.62 13.53
C LEU A 231 -12.32 19.91 14.02
N VAL A 232 -11.00 19.93 13.95
CA VAL A 232 -10.13 21.06 14.26
C VAL A 232 -10.82 22.35 13.77
N PRO A 233 -11.22 23.28 14.68
CA PRO A 233 -12.08 24.43 14.36
C PRO A 233 -11.57 25.31 13.21
N TYR A 234 -10.26 25.23 12.94
CA TYR A 234 -9.55 25.92 11.86
C TYR A 234 -10.11 25.63 10.46
N LEU A 235 -10.80 24.49 10.27
CA LEU A 235 -11.46 24.18 8.99
C LEU A 235 -12.80 24.92 8.78
N ARG A 236 -13.38 25.51 9.84
CA ARG A 236 -14.66 26.25 9.72
C ARG A 236 -14.50 27.68 9.23
N THR A 237 -13.32 28.29 9.44
CA THR A 237 -13.12 29.74 9.22
C THR A 237 -12.48 30.11 7.89
N ASP A 238 -11.75 29.20 7.24
CA ASP A 238 -10.92 29.55 6.07
C ASP A 238 -11.67 29.53 4.72
N GLY A 239 -12.95 29.18 4.70
CA GLY A 239 -13.74 29.10 3.45
C GLY A 239 -13.34 27.96 2.51
N ASN A 240 -12.24 27.26 2.80
CA ASN A 240 -11.80 26.07 2.09
C ASN A 240 -12.71 24.88 2.42
N ARG A 241 -13.39 24.37 1.40
CA ARG A 241 -14.20 23.14 1.52
C ARG A 241 -13.25 21.94 1.46
N HIS A 242 -12.89 21.42 2.62
CA HIS A 242 -12.25 20.12 2.72
C HIS A 242 -13.21 19.05 2.18
N ASP A 243 -12.73 18.33 1.18
CA ASP A 243 -13.46 17.26 0.53
C ASP A 243 -12.62 15.98 0.65
N PHE A 244 -13.27 14.91 1.08
CA PHE A 244 -12.68 13.59 1.24
C PHE A 244 -12.69 12.78 -0.07
N SER A 245 -13.02 13.41 -1.19
CA SER A 245 -12.69 12.91 -2.53
C SER A 245 -11.26 12.40 -2.55
N HIS A 246 -11.09 11.14 -2.98
CA HIS A 246 -9.79 10.46 -2.93
C HIS A 246 -9.58 9.61 -4.17
N THR A 247 -8.32 9.27 -4.42
CA THR A 247 -7.91 8.36 -5.49
C THR A 247 -7.14 7.21 -4.89
N ILE A 248 -7.62 5.99 -5.11
CA ILE A 248 -6.96 4.75 -4.68
C ILE A 248 -6.02 4.34 -5.82
N HIS A 249 -4.71 4.42 -5.58
CA HIS A 249 -3.69 3.95 -6.52
C HIS A 249 -3.39 2.46 -6.32
N GLU A 250 -3.38 2.03 -5.06
CA GLU A 250 -3.15 0.64 -4.69
C GLU A 250 -3.95 0.32 -3.43
N PHE A 251 -4.63 -0.83 -3.43
CA PHE A 251 -5.27 -1.38 -2.25
C PHE A 251 -5.32 -2.91 -2.39
N ALA A 252 -4.53 -3.61 -1.60
CA ALA A 252 -4.39 -5.06 -1.68
C ALA A 252 -4.19 -5.68 -0.30
N PHE A 253 -4.65 -6.93 -0.17
CA PHE A 253 -4.40 -7.77 0.99
C PHE A 253 -3.34 -8.80 0.62
N GLN A 254 -2.33 -8.92 1.45
CA GLN A 254 -1.23 -9.88 1.31
C GLN A 254 -1.23 -10.80 2.53
N GLY A 255 -0.93 -12.08 2.32
CA GLY A 255 -0.59 -12.97 3.43
C GLY A 255 0.77 -12.55 4.01
N ASP A 256 1.02 -12.89 5.27
CA ASP A 256 2.32 -12.59 5.90
C ASP A 256 3.51 -13.37 5.29
N ASP A 257 3.22 -14.40 4.46
CA ASP A 257 4.21 -15.27 3.82
C ASP A 257 4.55 -14.88 2.35
N GLU A 258 4.00 -13.78 1.82
CA GLU A 258 4.28 -13.22 0.47
C GLU A 258 4.85 -11.80 0.52
#